data_AF-A0A346HGP6-F1
#
_entry.id   AF-A0A346HGP6-F1
#
_cell.length_a   1.000
_cell.length_b   1.000
_cell.length_c   1.000
_cell.angle_alpha   90.00
_cell.angle_beta   90.00
_cell.angle_gamma   90.00
#
_symmetry.space_group_name_H-M   'P 1'
#
loop_
_entity.id
_entity.type
_entity.pdbx_description
1 polymer ?
#
loop_
_entity_poly.entity_id
_entity_poly.type
_entity_poly.pdbx_seq_one_letter_code
_entity_poly.pdbx_strand_id
1 'polypeptide(L)'
;MKVVATVAVIVVFSVATSGQNYSDEERKRILKNREDCVAETKVDPELIDRADKGDFVDDDKLKCFTKCFYQKAGFVTETGDLLIETIKAKIPSNIDKEKALEIIEKCKQKGKDACETVYLVHKCYFEHTHIPEPEKQPEIKSEPAAPEGAATNVVNEKENVKEDKNANKTENQGEAKKL
;
A
#
# COMPACT_ATOMS: atom_id res chain seq x y z
N MET A 1 9.14 25.24 -57.88
CA MET A 1 7.79 24.62 -57.76
C MET A 1 7.97 23.12 -58.00
N LYS A 2 7.74 22.19 -57.08
CA LYS A 2 6.70 22.10 -56.03
C LYS A 2 7.32 21.68 -54.69
N VAL A 3 7.03 22.48 -53.67
CA VAL A 3 7.13 22.10 -52.26
C VAL A 3 5.73 21.62 -51.86
N VAL A 4 5.60 20.35 -51.49
CA VAL A 4 4.49 19.82 -50.66
C VAL A 4 5.14 18.67 -49.87
N ALA A 5 5.62 18.85 -48.64
CA ALA A 5 4.93 19.21 -47.40
C ALA A 5 3.98 18.11 -46.90
N THR A 6 4.53 17.17 -46.13
CA THR A 6 3.88 16.52 -44.97
C THR A 6 5.03 16.04 -44.08
N VAL A 7 5.54 16.91 -43.19
CA VAL A 7 5.22 16.90 -41.74
C VAL A 7 5.59 15.53 -41.18
N ALA A 8 6.85 15.36 -40.78
CA ALA A 8 7.28 15.53 -39.40
C ALA A 8 6.51 14.60 -38.44
N VAL A 9 7.26 13.68 -37.81
CA VAL A 9 7.21 13.40 -36.36
C VAL A 9 5.77 13.21 -35.86
N ILE A 10 5.30 11.99 -35.64
CA ILE A 10 5.55 11.27 -34.39
C ILE A 10 5.25 9.80 -34.70
N VAL A 11 6.30 8.96 -34.66
CA VAL A 11 6.11 7.55 -34.35
C VAL A 11 5.45 7.57 -32.97
N VAL A 12 4.15 7.29 -32.92
CA VAL A 12 3.46 7.03 -31.67
C VAL A 12 4.03 5.71 -31.17
N PHE A 13 5.22 5.80 -30.57
CA PHE A 13 5.65 4.86 -29.55
C PHE A 13 4.58 4.98 -28.48
N SER A 14 3.61 4.07 -28.55
CA SER A 14 2.69 3.81 -27.45
C SER A 14 3.56 3.77 -26.20
N VAL A 15 3.39 4.79 -25.36
CA VAL A 15 4.09 4.90 -24.10
C VAL A 15 3.72 3.64 -23.34
N ALA A 16 4.63 2.67 -23.33
CA ALA A 16 4.53 1.50 -22.50
C ALA A 16 4.67 2.04 -21.07
N THR A 17 3.54 2.28 -20.43
CA THR A 17 3.48 2.59 -19.01
C THR A 17 4.26 1.52 -18.29
N SER A 18 5.32 1.93 -17.60
CA SER A 18 6.26 1.09 -16.86
C SER A 18 5.60 0.45 -15.63
N GLY A 19 4.58 -0.38 -15.85
CA GLY A 19 4.18 -1.41 -14.91
C GLY A 19 4.96 -2.67 -15.25
N GLN A 20 5.41 -3.44 -14.26
CA GLN A 20 5.92 -4.79 -14.51
C GLN A 20 4.88 -5.55 -15.36
N ASN A 21 5.22 -5.86 -16.62
CA ASN A 21 4.33 -6.54 -17.55
C ASN A 21 4.32 -8.03 -17.24
N TYR A 22 3.68 -8.41 -16.12
CA TYR A 22 3.37 -9.82 -15.84
C TYR A 22 2.30 -10.31 -16.82
N SER A 23 2.45 -11.54 -17.29
CA SER A 23 1.39 -12.25 -18.01
C SER A 23 0.17 -12.47 -17.12
N ASP A 24 -1.01 -12.66 -17.71
CA ASP A 24 -2.25 -12.88 -16.96
C ASP A 24 -2.14 -14.09 -16.02
N GLU A 25 -1.46 -15.14 -16.46
CA GLU A 25 -1.25 -16.35 -15.66
C GLU A 25 -0.29 -16.10 -14.48
N GLU A 26 0.75 -15.28 -14.65
CA GLU A 26 1.61 -14.88 -13.54
C GLU A 26 0.86 -14.02 -12.51
N ARG A 27 0.04 -13.08 -12.98
CA ARG A 27 -0.80 -12.26 -12.09
C ARG A 27 -1.76 -13.12 -11.27
N LYS A 28 -2.45 -14.07 -11.92
CA LYS A 28 -3.33 -15.02 -11.23
C LYS A 28 -2.58 -15.83 -10.17
N ARG A 29 -1.36 -16.30 -10.49
CA ARG A 29 -0.53 -17.04 -9.51
C ARG A 29 -0.11 -16.16 -8.33
N ILE A 30 0.27 -14.90 -8.57
CA ILE A 30 0.62 -13.95 -7.51
C ILE A 30 -0.59 -13.71 -6.59
N LEU A 31 -1.76 -13.43 -7.16
CA LEU A 31 -3.00 -13.21 -6.40
C LEU A 31 -3.39 -14.44 -5.59
N LYS A 32 -3.34 -15.63 -6.21
CA LYS A 32 -3.63 -16.88 -5.51
C LYS A 32 -2.66 -17.15 -4.36
N ASN A 33 -1.36 -16.94 -4.58
CA ASN A 33 -0.37 -17.09 -3.49
C ASN A 33 -0.66 -16.13 -2.34
N ARG A 34 -1.05 -14.88 -2.65
CA ARG A 34 -1.45 -13.88 -1.65
C ARG A 34 -2.66 -14.36 -0.84
N GLU A 35 -3.73 -14.76 -1.51
CA GLU A 35 -4.97 -15.27 -0.88
C GLU A 35 -4.70 -16.48 0.02
N ASP A 36 -3.98 -17.48 -0.51
CA ASP A 36 -3.64 -18.70 0.24
C ASP A 36 -2.81 -18.35 1.49
N CYS A 37 -1.85 -17.43 1.39
CA CYS A 37 -1.02 -17.03 2.52
C CYS A 37 -1.75 -16.16 3.55
N VAL A 38 -2.71 -15.33 3.14
CA VAL A 38 -3.62 -14.64 4.08
C VAL A 38 -4.43 -15.69 4.86
N ALA A 39 -4.98 -16.67 4.16
CA ALA A 39 -5.76 -17.73 4.78
C ALA A 39 -4.93 -18.61 5.73
N GLU A 40 -3.68 -18.91 5.39
CA GLU A 40 -2.76 -19.73 6.19
C GLU A 40 -2.30 -19.01 7.46
N THR A 41 -1.90 -17.74 7.34
CA THR A 41 -1.26 -16.99 8.43
C THR A 41 -2.22 -16.15 9.28
N LYS A 42 -3.43 -15.91 8.77
CA LYS A 42 -4.45 -15.04 9.40
C LYS A 42 -3.92 -13.62 9.65
N VAL A 43 -2.98 -13.17 8.83
CA VAL A 43 -2.49 -11.78 8.82
C VAL A 43 -3.63 -10.84 8.45
N ASP A 44 -3.61 -9.65 9.03
CA ASP A 44 -4.49 -8.56 8.63
C ASP A 44 -4.07 -8.05 7.23
N PRO A 45 -4.96 -8.08 6.22
CA PRO A 45 -4.66 -7.59 4.88
C PRO A 45 -4.15 -6.14 4.84
N GLU A 46 -4.55 -5.29 5.78
CA GLU A 46 -4.08 -3.90 5.83
C GLU A 46 -2.57 -3.81 6.10
N LEU A 47 -2.02 -4.75 6.87
CA LEU A 47 -0.58 -4.80 7.14
C LEU A 47 0.22 -5.20 5.88
N ILE A 48 -0.36 -6.04 5.02
CA ILE A 48 0.23 -6.37 3.72
C ILE A 48 0.21 -5.13 2.83
N ASP A 49 -0.95 -4.46 2.71
CA ASP A 49 -1.10 -3.26 1.87
C ASP A 49 -0.16 -2.12 2.30
N ARG A 50 0.16 -2.03 3.60
CA ARG A 50 1.17 -1.10 4.14
C ARG A 50 2.58 -1.53 3.78
N ALA A 51 2.93 -2.80 3.95
CA ALA A 51 4.25 -3.33 3.57
C ALA A 51 4.50 -3.20 2.06
N ASP A 52 3.49 -3.43 1.22
CA ASP A 52 3.54 -3.23 -0.24
C ASP A 52 3.89 -1.76 -0.62
N LYS A 53 3.64 -0.81 0.29
CA LYS A 53 3.96 0.62 0.16
C LYS A 53 5.24 1.03 0.90
N GLY A 54 5.95 0.08 1.51
CA GLY A 54 7.19 0.31 2.25
C GLY A 54 7.04 0.58 3.74
N ASP A 55 5.82 0.52 4.29
CA ASP A 55 5.57 0.63 5.73
C ASP A 55 5.59 -0.76 6.37
N PHE A 56 6.78 -1.18 6.77
CA PHE A 56 7.06 -2.48 7.37
C PHE A 56 6.91 -2.45 8.90
N VAL A 57 5.79 -2.96 9.40
CA VAL A 57 5.53 -3.13 10.84
C VAL A 57 6.08 -4.44 11.39
N ASP A 58 6.43 -4.43 12.66
CA ASP A 58 6.87 -5.60 13.40
C ASP A 58 5.67 -6.45 13.87
N ASP A 59 5.14 -7.30 12.99
CA ASP A 59 4.04 -8.23 13.26
C ASP A 59 4.41 -9.66 12.85
N ASP A 60 4.23 -10.62 13.76
CA ASP A 60 4.64 -12.02 13.54
C ASP A 60 3.83 -12.70 12.41
N LYS A 61 2.56 -12.32 12.20
CA LYS A 61 1.76 -12.87 11.10
C LYS A 61 2.17 -12.29 9.76
N LEU A 62 2.50 -11.00 9.70
CA LEU A 62 3.06 -10.36 8.50
C LEU A 62 4.41 -10.99 8.12
N LYS A 63 5.26 -11.26 9.12
CA LYS A 63 6.53 -11.99 8.89
C LYS A 63 6.28 -13.35 8.26
N CYS A 64 5.37 -14.13 8.83
CA CYS A 64 5.04 -15.45 8.30
C CYS A 64 4.30 -15.38 6.95
N PHE A 65 3.47 -14.36 6.72
CA PHE A 65 2.87 -14.11 5.40
C PHE A 65 3.94 -13.91 4.34
N THR A 66 4.95 -13.09 4.64
CA THR A 66 6.08 -12.83 3.74
C THR A 66 6.81 -14.13 3.39
N LYS A 67 7.15 -14.93 4.41
CA LYS A 67 7.76 -16.26 4.20
C LYS A 67 6.89 -17.19 3.35
N CYS A 68 5.60 -17.29 3.68
CA CYS A 68 4.64 -18.10 2.93
C CYS A 68 4.60 -17.69 1.45
N PHE A 69 4.49 -16.39 1.17
CA PHE A 69 4.39 -15.86 -0.18
C PHE A 69 5.65 -16.20 -1.00
N TYR A 70 6.84 -15.91 -0.47
CA TYR A 70 8.10 -16.22 -1.13
C TYR A 70 8.33 -17.73 -1.30
N GLN A 71 7.84 -18.56 -0.36
CA GLN A 71 7.94 -20.01 -0.46
C GLN A 71 7.06 -20.54 -1.59
N LYS A 72 5.78 -20.12 -1.67
CA LYS A 72 4.87 -20.50 -2.77
C LYS A 72 5.32 -19.95 -4.13
N ALA A 73 6.03 -18.82 -4.13
CA ALA A 73 6.66 -18.29 -5.33
C ALA A 73 7.91 -19.09 -5.76
N GLY A 74 8.47 -19.93 -4.87
CA GLY A 74 9.63 -20.78 -5.14
C GLY A 74 10.98 -20.09 -4.94
N PHE A 75 11.03 -19.04 -4.11
CA PHE A 75 12.24 -18.25 -3.87
C PHE A 75 12.94 -18.57 -2.55
N VAL A 76 12.24 -19.20 -1.61
CA VAL A 76 12.81 -19.63 -0.33
C VAL A 76 12.45 -21.07 -0.01
N THR A 77 13.30 -21.74 0.75
CA THR A 77 13.02 -23.04 1.36
C THR A 77 12.02 -22.91 2.52
N GLU A 78 11.57 -24.04 3.04
CA GLU A 78 10.72 -24.07 4.25
C GLU A 78 11.42 -23.47 5.48
N THR A 79 12.75 -23.61 5.58
CA THR A 79 13.61 -23.04 6.62
C THR A 79 13.92 -21.56 6.43
N GLY A 80 13.43 -20.94 5.35
CA GLY A 80 13.64 -19.52 5.06
C GLY A 80 14.98 -19.20 4.37
N ASP A 81 15.65 -20.20 3.79
CA ASP A 81 16.87 -19.98 3.00
C ASP A 81 16.54 -19.58 1.57
N LEU A 82 17.22 -18.56 1.04
CA LEU A 82 17.03 -18.07 -0.32
C LEU A 82 17.53 -19.06 -1.36
N LEU A 83 16.71 -19.34 -2.36
CA LEU A 83 17.06 -20.16 -3.52
C LEU A 83 17.71 -19.29 -4.61
N ILE A 84 18.95 -18.86 -4.35
CA ILE A 84 19.67 -17.85 -5.16
C ILE A 84 19.69 -18.18 -6.66
N GLU A 85 19.94 -19.43 -7.04
CA GLU A 85 19.96 -19.81 -8.46
C GLU A 85 18.57 -19.68 -9.12
N THR A 86 17.50 -19.97 -8.37
CA THR A 86 16.12 -19.80 -8.86
C THR A 86 15.77 -18.32 -8.99
N ILE A 87 16.14 -17.51 -7.98
CA ILE A 87 15.95 -16.06 -8.02
C ILE A 87 16.70 -15.47 -9.23
N LYS A 88 17.97 -15.84 -9.40
CA LYS A 88 18.82 -15.45 -10.53
C LYS A 88 18.19 -15.79 -11.88
N ALA A 89 17.56 -16.96 -12.02
CA ALA A 89 16.88 -17.35 -13.25
C ALA A 89 15.57 -16.59 -13.52
N LYS A 90 14.97 -16.00 -12.47
CA LYS A 90 13.67 -15.31 -12.52
C LYS A 90 13.76 -13.79 -12.58
N ILE A 91 14.95 -13.20 -12.38
CA ILE A 91 15.17 -11.77 -12.59
C ILE A 91 14.84 -11.43 -14.07
N PRO A 92 13.91 -10.49 -14.33
CA PRO A 92 13.57 -10.06 -15.68
C PRO A 92 14.77 -9.47 -16.43
N SER A 93 14.82 -9.64 -17.75
CA SER A 93 15.95 -9.16 -18.58
C SER A 93 16.09 -7.64 -18.61
N ASN A 94 15.05 -6.89 -18.25
CA ASN A 94 15.07 -5.43 -18.16
C ASN A 94 15.56 -4.91 -16.80
N ILE A 95 15.94 -5.79 -15.87
CA ILE A 95 16.53 -5.45 -14.57
C ILE A 95 18.01 -5.77 -14.62
N ASP A 96 18.84 -4.88 -14.07
CA ASP A 96 20.26 -5.15 -13.85
C ASP A 96 20.41 -6.30 -12.85
N LYS A 97 20.75 -7.46 -13.40
CA LYS A 97 20.85 -8.72 -12.68
C LYS A 97 21.98 -8.72 -11.67
N GLU A 98 23.11 -8.11 -12.01
CA GLU A 98 24.30 -8.07 -11.14
C GLU A 98 24.01 -7.19 -9.93
N LYS A 99 23.43 -6.00 -10.17
CA LYS A 99 23.00 -5.10 -9.09
C LYS A 99 21.93 -5.73 -8.19
N ALA A 100 20.94 -6.42 -8.77
CA ALA A 100 19.90 -7.10 -7.99
C ALA A 100 20.49 -8.20 -7.07
N LEU A 101 21.43 -8.99 -7.59
CA LEU A 101 22.11 -10.02 -6.80
C LEU A 101 23.03 -9.42 -5.74
N GLU A 102 23.71 -8.31 -6.03
CA GLU A 102 24.52 -7.58 -5.05
C GLU A 102 23.67 -7.10 -3.87
N ILE A 103 22.48 -6.57 -4.13
CA ILE A 103 21.54 -6.16 -3.07
C ILE A 103 21.06 -7.37 -2.27
N ILE A 104 20.69 -8.47 -2.94
CA ILE A 104 20.29 -9.71 -2.24
C ILE A 104 21.40 -10.18 -1.31
N GLU A 105 22.66 -10.14 -1.75
CA GLU A 105 23.81 -10.50 -0.93
C GLU A 105 23.94 -9.59 0.31
N LYS A 106 23.83 -8.28 0.11
CA LYS A 106 23.87 -7.28 1.21
C LYS A 106 22.74 -7.49 2.23
N CYS A 107 21.58 -7.96 1.77
CA CYS A 107 20.41 -8.17 2.60
C CYS A 107 20.32 -9.55 3.26
N LYS A 108 21.31 -10.44 3.06
CA LYS A 108 21.34 -11.73 3.75
C LYS A 108 21.50 -11.53 5.25
N GLN A 109 20.44 -11.82 5.99
CA GLN A 109 20.42 -11.79 7.44
C GLN A 109 19.57 -12.93 7.98
N LYS A 110 19.77 -13.27 9.26
CA LYS A 110 19.02 -14.31 9.98
C LYS A 110 18.22 -13.68 11.11
N GLY A 111 16.93 -13.98 11.14
CA GLY A 111 16.04 -13.65 12.25
C GLY A 111 15.99 -14.77 13.28
N LYS A 112 15.11 -14.62 14.27
CA LYS A 112 14.82 -15.62 15.32
C LYS A 112 14.28 -16.94 14.75
N ASP A 113 13.60 -16.87 13.62
CA ASP A 113 12.99 -18.01 12.91
C ASP A 113 12.96 -17.78 11.39
N ALA A 114 12.40 -18.73 10.65
CA ALA A 114 12.26 -18.66 9.19
C ALA A 114 11.35 -17.50 8.74
N CYS A 115 10.28 -17.20 9.48
CA CYS A 115 9.36 -16.12 9.14
C CYS A 115 10.07 -14.77 9.22
N GLU A 116 10.76 -14.52 10.33
CA GLU A 116 11.51 -13.29 10.55
C GLU A 116 12.69 -13.17 9.58
N THR A 117 13.40 -14.27 9.32
CA THR A 117 14.51 -14.28 8.35
C THR A 117 14.07 -13.77 6.98
N VAL A 118 13.00 -14.34 6.40
CA VAL A 118 12.54 -13.95 5.06
C VAL A 118 11.97 -12.54 5.05
N TYR A 119 11.23 -12.15 6.09
CA TYR A 119 10.73 -10.79 6.24
C TYR A 119 11.84 -9.74 6.29
N LEU A 120 12.88 -9.98 7.08
CA LEU A 120 14.02 -9.09 7.22
C LEU A 120 14.78 -8.93 5.90
N VAL A 121 14.99 -10.03 5.17
CA VAL A 121 15.58 -9.99 3.82
C VAL A 121 14.71 -9.16 2.87
N HIS A 122 13.39 -9.40 2.86
CA HIS A 122 12.47 -8.69 1.98
C HIS A 122 12.44 -7.19 2.26
N LYS A 123 12.33 -6.79 3.53
CA LYS A 123 12.36 -5.39 3.96
C LYS A 123 13.65 -4.70 3.50
N CYS A 124 14.81 -5.30 3.78
CA CYS A 124 16.10 -4.76 3.34
C CYS A 124 16.18 -4.62 1.81
N TYR A 125 15.72 -5.63 1.07
CA TYR A 125 15.72 -5.59 -0.39
C TYR A 125 14.81 -4.47 -0.92
N PHE A 126 13.63 -4.29 -0.31
CA PHE A 126 12.72 -3.19 -0.64
C PHE A 126 13.40 -1.85 -0.42
N GLU A 127 14.01 -1.62 0.74
CA GLU A 127 14.71 -0.37 1.08
C GLU A 127 15.81 0.00 0.07
N HIS A 128 16.52 -0.99 -0.50
CA HIS A 128 17.56 -0.74 -1.52
C HIS A 128 17.02 -0.54 -2.94
N THR A 129 15.85 -1.10 -3.26
CA THR A 129 15.28 -1.07 -4.61
C THR A 129 14.18 -0.03 -4.80
N HIS A 130 13.58 0.41 -3.71
CA HIS A 130 12.48 1.37 -3.65
C HIS A 130 12.85 2.59 -2.81
N ILE A 131 14.14 2.98 -2.82
CA ILE A 131 14.63 4.19 -2.14
C ILE A 131 13.73 5.38 -2.54
N PRO A 132 13.06 6.06 -1.58
CA PRO A 132 12.48 7.36 -1.86
C PRO A 132 13.62 8.32 -2.17
N GLU A 133 13.54 8.96 -3.34
CA GLU A 133 14.43 10.02 -3.80
C GLU A 133 14.77 10.99 -2.62
N PRO A 134 16.04 11.18 -2.23
CA PRO A 134 16.39 11.96 -1.03
C PRO A 134 16.22 13.49 -1.18
N GLU A 135 15.47 14.00 -2.17
CA GLU A 135 15.33 15.44 -2.44
C GLU A 135 13.92 15.86 -2.94
N LYS A 136 12.85 15.51 -2.23
CA LYS A 136 11.61 16.30 -2.32
C LYS A 136 11.00 16.61 -0.96
N GLN A 137 11.53 17.65 -0.31
CA GLN A 137 10.70 18.59 0.46
C GLN A 137 10.70 19.93 -0.31
N PRO A 138 9.62 20.73 -0.33
CA PRO A 138 8.20 20.43 -0.19
C PRO A 138 7.40 21.02 -1.39
N GLU A 139 6.57 20.22 -2.06
CA GLU A 139 5.46 20.81 -2.84
C GLU A 139 4.15 20.49 -2.15
N ILE A 140 3.71 21.47 -1.38
CA ILE A 140 2.31 21.66 -1.00
C ILE A 140 1.53 21.74 -2.32
N LYS A 141 0.95 20.64 -2.78
CA LYS A 141 -0.12 20.69 -3.77
C LYS A 141 -1.43 20.87 -3.01
N SER A 142 -1.69 22.14 -2.72
CA SER A 142 -3.03 22.65 -2.53
C SER A 142 -3.89 22.24 -3.73
N GLU A 143 -4.87 21.39 -3.50
CA GLU A 143 -6.06 21.33 -4.34
C GLU A 143 -7.28 21.67 -3.44
N PRO A 144 -8.21 22.49 -3.93
CA PRO A 144 -9.00 23.38 -3.10
C PRO A 144 -10.13 22.67 -2.36
N ALA A 145 -10.33 23.09 -1.11
CA ALA A 145 -11.56 22.87 -0.38
C ALA A 145 -12.75 23.39 -1.20
N ALA A 146 -13.76 22.54 -1.38
CA ALA A 146 -15.08 22.93 -1.86
C ALA A 146 -15.66 24.01 -0.91
N PRO A 147 -16.47 24.96 -1.44
CA PRO A 147 -16.89 26.13 -0.67
C PRO A 147 -18.08 25.80 0.21
N GLU A 148 -17.89 25.80 1.53
CA GLU A 148 -18.99 25.95 2.48
C GLU A 148 -18.77 27.25 3.27
N GLY A 149 -19.57 28.26 2.94
CA GLY A 149 -19.48 29.58 3.55
C GLY A 149 -20.46 30.57 2.94
N ALA A 150 -21.75 30.38 3.18
CA ALA A 150 -22.75 31.44 3.01
C ALA A 150 -23.54 31.59 4.31
N ALA A 151 -23.01 32.40 5.22
CA ALA A 151 -23.80 33.06 6.24
C ALA A 151 -23.32 34.51 6.34
N THR A 152 -24.09 35.41 5.73
CA THR A 152 -24.04 36.84 6.06
C THR A 152 -25.44 37.25 6.48
N ASN A 153 -25.56 37.81 7.69
CA ASN A 153 -25.97 39.20 7.84
C ASN A 153 -25.88 39.65 9.30
N VAL A 154 -25.42 40.89 9.46
CA VAL A 154 -25.22 41.64 10.69
C VAL A 154 -26.47 42.49 10.94
N VAL A 155 -26.75 42.80 12.23
CA VAL A 155 -27.14 44.13 12.78
C VAL A 155 -28.34 44.11 13.77
N ASN A 156 -28.04 44.66 14.97
CA ASN A 156 -28.86 45.41 15.96
C ASN A 156 -29.70 44.72 17.07
N GLU A 157 -29.16 44.80 18.28
CA GLU A 157 -29.61 45.61 19.44
C GLU A 157 -31.10 46.00 19.55
N LYS A 158 -31.79 45.53 20.61
CA LYS A 158 -32.32 46.33 21.75
C LYS A 158 -33.26 45.51 22.66
N GLU A 159 -32.95 45.57 23.97
CA GLU A 159 -33.79 45.62 25.19
C GLU A 159 -35.06 44.77 25.43
N ASN A 160 -35.16 44.42 26.74
CA ASN A 160 -36.34 44.28 27.62
C ASN A 160 -36.95 42.89 27.93
N VAL A 161 -36.63 42.41 29.15
CA VAL A 161 -37.54 42.08 30.28
C VAL A 161 -38.79 41.22 30.00
N LYS A 162 -38.93 40.05 30.64
CA LYS A 162 -39.71 39.82 31.90
C LYS A 162 -39.82 38.33 32.26
N GLU A 163 -39.93 38.09 33.58
CA GLU A 163 -40.35 36.86 34.27
C GLU A 163 -41.61 36.19 33.68
N ASP A 164 -41.71 34.87 33.76
CA ASP A 164 -42.62 34.18 34.70
C ASP A 164 -42.64 32.64 34.52
N LYS A 165 -42.42 31.95 35.65
CA LYS A 165 -43.11 30.76 36.20
C LYS A 165 -43.90 29.84 35.25
N ASN A 166 -43.56 28.55 35.27
CA ASN A 166 -44.42 27.43 35.74
C ASN A 166 -43.70 26.11 35.38
N ALA A 167 -43.28 25.30 36.35
CA ALA A 167 -44.09 24.30 37.04
C ALA A 167 -44.37 23.03 36.21
N ASN A 168 -43.71 21.97 36.67
CA ASN A 168 -44.35 20.76 37.18
C ASN A 168 -44.57 19.57 36.23
N LYS A 169 -44.19 18.42 36.82
CA LYS A 169 -44.82 17.10 36.71
C LYS A 169 -44.59 16.34 35.39
N THR A 170 -44.25 15.05 35.30
CA THR A 170 -44.10 13.93 36.27
C THR A 170 -44.34 12.64 35.50
N GLU A 171 -43.64 11.56 35.88
CA GLU A 171 -44.01 10.13 35.69
C GLU A 171 -44.25 9.68 34.23
N ASN A 172 -44.15 8.42 33.81
CA ASN A 172 -43.96 7.12 34.42
C ASN A 172 -43.37 6.23 33.29
N GLN A 173 -42.42 5.33 33.56
CA GLN A 173 -42.64 3.88 33.78
C GLN A 173 -43.63 3.17 32.85
N GLY A 174 -43.20 1.97 32.41
CA GLY A 174 -44.05 0.90 31.86
C GLY A 174 -43.48 0.37 30.55
N GLU A 175 -42.62 -0.65 30.56
CA GLU A 175 -42.95 -2.10 30.59
C GLU A 175 -43.77 -2.61 29.40
N ALA A 176 -43.25 -3.71 28.80
CA ALA A 176 -43.89 -4.84 28.11
C ALA A 176 -43.13 -5.15 26.80
N LYS A 177 -42.27 -6.17 26.72
CA LYS A 177 -42.57 -7.62 26.73
C LYS A 177 -43.59 -8.03 25.67
N LYS A 178 -43.13 -8.48 24.48
CA LYS A 178 -43.61 -9.72 23.85
C LYS A 178 -42.85 -10.08 22.56
N LEU A 179 -42.50 -11.37 22.51
CA LEU A 179 -42.18 -12.23 21.37
C LEU A 179 -40.80 -12.07 20.73
#